data_AF-A0A1F2VDI7-F1
#
_entry.id   AF-A0A1F2VDI7-F1
#
_cell.length_a   1.000
_cell.length_b   1.000
_cell.length_c   1.000
_cell.angle_alpha   90.00
_cell.angle_beta   90.00
_cell.angle_gamma   90.00
#
_symmetry.space_group_name_H-M   'P 1'
#
loop_
_entity.id
_entity.type
_entity.pdbx_description
1 polymer ?
#
loop_
_entity_poly.entity_id
_entity_poly.type
_entity_poly.pdbx_seq_one_letter_code
_entity_poly.pdbx_strand_id
1 'polypeptide(L)'
;MKVNGMVRLKVARDQVWEALNNPAVLRRCTPGCKEMIPDGEDSYQVRMEVGVGSVKGRYKGTIKISDRVPGQQYKLTVTGTGSAGFVNAEGLVQLTDQEEETRIEYSGQAQVGGPVAGVGQRVIEGVAKFLVEQFFKCVESAILQSQAGERDGSEQS
;
A
#
# COMPACT_ATOMS: atom_id res chain seq x y z
N MET A 1 -17.95 2.44 -1.92
CA MET A 1 -17.64 2.16 -0.50
C MET A 1 -16.54 3.09 -0.02
N LYS A 2 -16.47 3.39 1.28
CA LYS A 2 -15.42 4.22 1.87
C LYS A 2 -14.50 3.38 2.73
N VAL A 3 -13.21 3.64 2.69
CA VAL A 3 -12.21 2.98 3.53
C VAL A 3 -11.33 4.04 4.13
N ASN A 4 -11.23 4.08 5.45
CA ASN A 4 -10.37 5.01 6.16
C ASN A 4 -9.83 4.35 7.43
N GLY A 5 -8.69 4.85 7.88
CA GLY A 5 -8.03 4.38 9.09
C GLY A 5 -6.75 5.14 9.36
N MET A 6 -6.06 4.68 10.40
CA MET A 6 -4.79 5.23 10.83
C MET A 6 -3.89 4.08 11.29
N VAL A 7 -2.60 4.20 10.99
CA VAL A 7 -1.54 3.30 11.44
C VAL A 7 -0.42 4.15 12.04
N ARG A 8 0.29 3.60 13.03
CA ARG A 8 1.51 4.18 13.58
C ARG A 8 2.68 3.27 13.24
N LEU A 9 3.76 3.85 12.76
CA LEU A 9 5.03 3.16 12.52
C LEU A 9 6.11 3.75 13.42
N LYS A 10 6.90 2.90 14.06
CA LYS A 10 7.99 3.26 14.99
C LYS A 10 9.28 3.61 14.26
N VAL A 11 9.16 4.47 13.26
CA VAL A 11 10.24 4.93 12.38
C VAL A 11 9.97 6.38 12.00
N ALA A 12 11.04 7.11 11.68
CA ALA A 12 10.96 8.53 11.33
C ALA A 12 10.23 8.75 9.99
N ARG A 13 9.56 9.90 9.88
CA ARG A 13 8.64 10.20 8.77
C ARG A 13 9.30 10.26 7.41
N ASP A 14 10.52 10.78 7.36
CA ASP A 14 11.37 10.79 6.17
C ASP A 14 11.64 9.36 5.67
N GLN A 15 11.98 8.43 6.56
CA GLN A 15 12.22 7.02 6.23
C GLN A 15 10.94 6.34 5.73
N VAL A 16 9.80 6.62 6.37
CA VAL A 16 8.50 6.14 5.89
C VAL A 16 8.21 6.69 4.50
N TRP A 17 8.43 7.99 4.29
CA TRP A 17 8.21 8.62 3.00
C TRP A 17 9.08 8.01 1.90
N GLU A 18 10.38 7.82 2.14
CA GLU A 18 11.28 7.17 1.19
C GLU A 18 10.83 5.74 0.87
N ALA A 19 10.47 4.95 1.88
CA ALA A 19 10.01 3.58 1.71
C ALA A 19 8.71 3.48 0.91
N LEU A 20 7.74 4.38 1.15
CA LEU A 20 6.48 4.46 0.40
C LEU A 20 6.67 4.93 -1.04
N ASN A 21 7.84 5.44 -1.39
CA ASN A 21 8.18 5.90 -2.73
C ASN A 21 9.25 5.02 -3.41
N ASN A 22 9.67 3.94 -2.76
CA ASN A 22 10.64 3.00 -3.29
C ASN A 22 9.93 1.82 -3.98
N PRO A 23 10.04 1.64 -5.31
CA PRO A 23 9.36 0.57 -6.03
C PRO A 23 9.70 -0.84 -5.52
N ALA A 24 10.92 -1.07 -5.03
CA ALA A 24 11.32 -2.37 -4.49
C ALA A 24 10.58 -2.67 -3.18
N VAL A 25 10.44 -1.67 -2.29
CA VAL A 25 9.67 -1.79 -1.05
C VAL A 25 8.19 -1.96 -1.35
N LEU A 26 7.64 -1.13 -2.25
CA LEU A 26 6.24 -1.23 -2.66
C LEU A 26 5.92 -2.62 -3.21
N ARG A 27 6.74 -3.16 -4.12
CA ARG A 27 6.56 -4.50 -4.68
C ARG A 27 6.64 -5.59 -3.61
N ARG A 28 7.62 -5.49 -2.70
CA ARG A 28 7.83 -6.45 -1.61
C ARG A 28 6.66 -6.47 -0.62
N CYS A 29 6.16 -5.30 -0.26
CA CYS A 29 5.20 -5.15 0.83
C CYS A 29 3.73 -5.14 0.40
N THR A 30 3.44 -4.98 -0.89
CA THR A 30 2.08 -5.06 -1.42
C THR A 30 1.59 -6.53 -1.39
N PRO A 31 0.63 -6.90 -0.52
CA PRO A 31 0.28 -8.31 -0.32
C PRO A 31 -0.31 -8.95 -1.57
N GLY A 32 0.29 -10.05 -2.02
CA GLY A 32 -0.15 -10.73 -3.24
C GLY A 32 0.41 -10.12 -4.53
N CYS A 33 1.29 -9.12 -4.47
CA CYS A 33 1.97 -8.60 -5.65
C CYS A 33 2.82 -9.68 -6.33
N LYS A 34 2.53 -9.97 -7.59
CA LYS A 34 3.31 -10.86 -8.46
C LYS A 34 4.20 -10.07 -9.40
N GLU A 35 3.67 -8.95 -9.90
CA GLU A 35 4.34 -8.07 -10.84
C GLU A 35 3.96 -6.62 -10.53
N MET A 36 4.95 -5.74 -10.60
CA MET A 36 4.81 -4.29 -10.52
C MET A 36 5.85 -3.70 -11.47
N ILE A 37 5.37 -3.13 -12.58
CA ILE A 37 6.20 -2.61 -13.67
C ILE A 37 5.89 -1.11 -13.80
N PRO A 38 6.90 -0.22 -13.79
CA PRO A 38 6.71 1.19 -14.09
C PRO A 38 6.06 1.40 -15.46
N ASP A 39 5.11 2.32 -15.56
CA ASP A 39 4.30 2.57 -16.77
C ASP A 39 4.13 4.06 -17.06
N GLY A 40 5.25 4.79 -16.97
CA GLY A 40 5.30 6.24 -17.09
C GLY A 40 5.65 6.89 -15.75
N GLU A 41 5.46 8.21 -15.70
CA GLU A 41 5.67 8.97 -14.47
C GLU A 41 4.61 8.57 -13.44
N ASP A 42 5.05 8.28 -12.22
CA ASP A 42 4.19 8.01 -11.07
C ASP A 42 3.13 6.93 -11.30
N SER A 43 3.41 5.97 -12.17
CA SER A 43 2.45 4.97 -12.60
C SER A 43 3.05 3.59 -12.73
N TYR A 44 2.25 2.58 -12.39
CA TYR A 44 2.65 1.19 -12.37
C TYR A 44 1.55 0.29 -12.92
N GLN A 45 1.93 -0.66 -13.77
CA GLN A 45 1.11 -1.83 -14.08
C GLN A 45 1.36 -2.90 -13.02
N VAL A 46 0.30 -3.49 -12.49
CA VAL A 46 0.38 -4.48 -11.42
C VAL A 46 -0.36 -5.77 -11.76
N ARG A 47 0.20 -6.91 -11.33
CA ARG A 47 -0.52 -8.19 -11.22
C ARG A 47 -0.54 -8.63 -9.78
N MET A 48 -1.74 -8.89 -9.29
CA MET A 48 -2.04 -9.21 -7.90
C MET A 48 -2.72 -10.57 -7.81
N GLU A 49 -2.33 -11.37 -6.83
CA GLU A 49 -3.04 -12.58 -6.42
C GLU A 49 -3.44 -12.42 -4.96
N VAL A 50 -4.71 -12.06 -4.75
CA VAL A 50 -5.28 -11.91 -3.40
C VAL A 50 -5.72 -13.29 -2.94
N GLY A 51 -5.15 -13.78 -1.84
CA GLY A 51 -5.46 -15.08 -1.25
C GLY A 51 -6.45 -15.06 -0.10
N VAL A 52 -7.01 -13.90 0.23
CA VAL A 52 -7.73 -13.67 1.50
C VAL A 52 -9.24 -13.85 1.33
N GLY A 53 -9.79 -14.83 2.05
CA GLY A 53 -11.23 -15.01 2.22
C GLY A 53 -12.02 -15.08 0.92
N SER A 54 -13.21 -14.49 0.94
CA SER A 54 -14.19 -14.48 -0.16
C SER A 54 -13.83 -13.53 -1.30
N VAL A 55 -12.77 -12.73 -1.19
CA VAL A 55 -12.28 -11.84 -2.26
C VAL A 55 -11.08 -12.44 -3.02
N LYS A 56 -10.78 -13.71 -2.78
CA LYS A 56 -9.68 -14.43 -3.43
C LYS A 56 -9.79 -14.32 -4.95
N GLY A 57 -8.68 -13.99 -5.60
CA GLY A 57 -8.66 -13.83 -7.06
C GLY A 57 -7.34 -13.32 -7.60
N ARG A 58 -7.23 -13.37 -8.92
CA ARG A 58 -6.13 -12.76 -9.68
C ARG A 58 -6.64 -11.51 -10.36
N TYR A 59 -5.90 -10.41 -10.22
CA TYR A 59 -6.25 -9.10 -10.74
C TYR A 59 -5.06 -8.52 -11.51
N LYS A 60 -5.35 -7.88 -12.64
CA LYS A 60 -4.42 -7.00 -13.35
C LYS A 60 -4.94 -5.58 -13.23
N GLY A 61 -4.06 -4.62 -13.01
CA GLY A 61 -4.47 -3.25 -12.73
C GLY A 61 -3.39 -2.21 -12.94
N THR A 62 -3.75 -0.97 -12.63
CA THR A 62 -2.84 0.17 -12.65
C THR A 62 -2.88 0.89 -11.32
N ILE A 63 -1.73 1.39 -10.88
CA ILE A 63 -1.63 2.35 -9.78
C ILE A 63 -1.09 3.64 -10.38
N LYS A 64 -1.70 4.78 -10.06
CA LYS A 64 -1.19 6.11 -10.36
C LYS A 64 -1.06 6.91 -9.07
N ILE A 65 0.00 7.67 -8.95
CA ILE A 65 0.30 8.54 -7.83
C ILE A 65 0.18 9.99 -8.32
N SER A 66 -0.42 10.86 -7.52
CA SER A 66 -0.55 12.29 -7.84
C SER A 66 -0.52 13.14 -6.58
N ASP A 67 -0.52 14.47 -6.76
CA ASP A 67 -0.62 15.46 -5.69
C ASP A 67 0.41 15.24 -4.56
N ARG A 68 1.63 14.89 -4.94
CA ARG A 68 2.72 14.60 -4.00
C ARG A 68 3.14 15.88 -3.28
N VAL A 69 3.12 15.82 -1.96
CA VAL A 69 3.78 16.77 -1.07
C VAL A 69 4.84 15.99 -0.30
N PRO A 70 6.14 16.16 -0.63
CA PRO A 70 7.22 15.42 0.00
C PRO A 70 7.14 15.38 1.53
N GLY A 71 7.29 14.18 2.10
CA GLY A 71 7.21 13.92 3.53
C GLY A 71 5.81 14.05 4.14
N GLN A 72 4.77 14.41 3.37
CA GLN A 72 3.46 14.75 3.94
C GLN A 72 2.32 13.95 3.33
N GLN A 73 2.15 13.94 2.00
CA GLN A 73 0.98 13.29 1.42
C GLN A 73 1.12 12.95 -0.07
N TYR A 74 0.29 12.02 -0.53
CA TYR A 74 0.02 11.80 -1.94
C TYR A 74 -1.37 11.17 -2.13
N LYS A 75 -1.90 11.31 -3.34
CA LYS A 75 -3.10 10.59 -3.77
C LYS A 75 -2.74 9.36 -4.58
N LEU A 76 -3.60 8.35 -4.48
CA LEU A 76 -3.54 7.12 -5.26
C LEU A 76 -4.80 6.99 -6.09
N THR A 77 -4.65 6.63 -7.36
CA THR A 77 -5.73 6.09 -8.18
C THR A 77 -5.37 4.66 -8.56
N VAL A 78 -6.22 3.71 -8.20
CA VAL A 78 -6.00 2.29 -8.41
C VAL A 78 -7.14 1.72 -9.25
N THR A 79 -6.81 1.03 -10.33
CA THR A 79 -7.76 0.21 -11.08
C THR A 79 -7.31 -1.24 -11.03
N GLY A 80 -8.25 -2.17 -11.05
CA GLY A 80 -7.94 -3.60 -11.08
C GLY A 80 -9.11 -4.39 -11.65
N THR A 81 -8.83 -5.33 -12.54
CA THR A 81 -9.83 -6.23 -13.13
C THR A 81 -9.31 -7.66 -13.12
N GLY A 82 -10.21 -8.60 -12.86
CA GLY A 82 -9.92 -10.03 -12.82
C GLY A 82 -11.17 -10.87 -13.00
N SER A 83 -11.01 -12.20 -12.97
CA SER A 83 -12.15 -13.12 -13.08
C SER A 83 -13.15 -12.99 -11.93
N ALA A 84 -12.70 -12.49 -10.78
CA ALA A 84 -13.54 -12.25 -9.60
C ALA A 84 -14.32 -10.93 -9.67
N GLY A 85 -14.02 -10.04 -10.63
CA GLY A 85 -14.66 -8.73 -10.76
C GLY A 85 -13.65 -7.60 -10.96
N PHE A 86 -14.05 -6.38 -10.63
CA PHE A 86 -13.21 -5.19 -10.78
C PHE A 86 -13.24 -4.28 -9.55
N VAL A 87 -12.21 -3.45 -9.42
CA VAL A 87 -12.09 -2.38 -8.45
C VAL A 87 -11.58 -1.12 -9.15
N ASN A 88 -12.22 0.02 -8.86
CA ASN A 88 -11.70 1.36 -9.14
C ASN A 88 -11.66 2.09 -7.81
N ALA A 89 -10.51 2.60 -7.40
CA ALA A 89 -10.36 3.23 -6.11
C ALA A 89 -9.52 4.50 -6.20
N GLU A 90 -9.85 5.45 -5.35
CA GLU A 90 -9.04 6.63 -5.08
C GLU A 90 -8.75 6.70 -3.59
N GLY A 91 -7.56 7.16 -3.23
CA GLY A 91 -7.15 7.29 -1.85
C GLY A 91 -6.21 8.47 -1.62
N LEU A 92 -6.17 8.95 -0.38
CA LEU A 92 -5.25 9.94 0.14
C LEU A 92 -4.48 9.29 1.29
N VAL A 93 -3.16 9.39 1.24
CA VAL A 93 -2.25 9.00 2.33
C VAL A 93 -1.61 10.26 2.88
N GLN A 94 -1.64 10.43 4.20
CA GLN A 94 -1.05 11.56 4.92
C GLN A 94 -0.14 11.05 6.03
N LEU A 95 1.02 11.68 6.18
CA LEU A 95 2.05 11.37 7.16
C LEU A 95 2.24 12.58 8.07
N THR A 96 2.22 12.33 9.36
CA THR A 96 2.49 13.35 10.39
C THR A 96 3.52 12.82 11.36
N ASP A 97 4.47 13.68 11.74
CA ASP A 97 5.41 13.36 12.81
C ASP A 97 4.65 13.17 14.13
N GLN A 98 5.04 12.15 14.89
CA GLN A 98 4.54 11.92 16.23
C GLN A 98 5.70 11.44 17.11
N GLU A 99 6.46 12.41 17.65
CA GLU A 99 7.70 12.15 18.41
C GLU A 99 8.70 11.34 17.57
N GLU A 100 9.06 10.13 18.01
CA GLU A 100 9.94 9.19 17.29
C GLU A 100 9.16 8.22 16.38
N GLU A 101 7.84 8.41 16.25
CA GLU A 101 6.96 7.60 15.42
C GLU A 101 6.36 8.44 14.27
N THR A 102 5.87 7.75 13.24
CA THR A 102 5.09 8.35 12.16
C THR A 102 3.65 7.92 12.27
N ARG A 103 2.73 8.89 12.34
CA ARG A 103 1.30 8.65 12.18
C ARG A 103 0.95 8.71 10.70
N ILE A 104 0.33 7.65 10.19
CA ILE A 104 -0.16 7.57 8.82
C ILE A 104 -1.67 7.52 8.84
N GLU A 105 -2.32 8.51 8.24
CA GLU A 105 -3.76 8.52 8.02
C GLU A 105 -4.06 8.21 6.56
N TYR A 106 -4.99 7.31 6.32
CA TYR A 106 -5.45 6.99 4.98
C TYR A 106 -6.96 7.12 4.88
N SER A 107 -7.41 7.61 3.74
CA SER A 107 -8.82 7.64 3.37
C SER A 107 -8.97 7.30 1.90
N GLY A 108 -10.10 6.73 1.52
CA GLY A 108 -10.32 6.33 0.15
C GLY A 108 -11.76 5.96 -0.15
N GLN A 109 -12.05 5.95 -1.43
CA GLN A 109 -13.33 5.58 -2.01
C GLN A 109 -13.07 4.53 -3.06
N ALA A 110 -13.84 3.44 -3.02
CA ALA A 110 -13.74 2.36 -3.98
C ALA A 110 -15.10 2.03 -4.59
N GLN A 111 -15.11 1.78 -5.89
CA GLN A 111 -16.16 1.12 -6.62
C GLN A 111 -15.71 -0.31 -6.88
N VAL A 112 -16.55 -1.26 -6.48
CA VAL A 112 -16.30 -2.69 -6.66
C VAL A 112 -17.50 -3.29 -7.38
N GLY A 113 -17.24 -4.12 -8.39
CA GLY A 113 -18.30 -4.75 -9.19
C GLY A 113 -17.94 -6.16 -9.65
N GLY A 114 -18.92 -6.87 -10.20
CA GLY A 114 -18.81 -8.28 -10.56
C GLY A 114 -19.02 -9.22 -9.37
N PRO A 115 -18.62 -10.50 -9.48
CA PRO A 115 -18.87 -11.52 -8.46
C PRO A 115 -18.40 -11.13 -7.04
N VAL A 116 -17.26 -10.46 -6.92
CA VAL A 116 -16.69 -10.01 -5.64
C VAL A 116 -17.58 -8.99 -4.93
N ALA A 117 -18.39 -8.20 -5.64
CA ALA A 117 -19.31 -7.25 -5.01
C ALA A 117 -20.44 -7.95 -4.23
N GLY A 118 -20.78 -9.20 -4.62
CA GLY A 118 -21.80 -10.01 -3.94
C GLY A 118 -21.40 -10.50 -2.54
N VAL A 119 -20.13 -10.37 -2.18
CA VAL A 119 -19.58 -10.74 -0.85
C VAL A 119 -20.08 -9.80 0.26
N GLY A 120 -20.54 -8.61 -0.10
CA GLY A 120 -21.05 -7.60 0.83
C GLY A 120 -19.99 -6.59 1.28
N GLN A 121 -20.42 -5.33 1.42
CA GLN A 121 -19.52 -4.20 1.65
C GLN A 121 -18.67 -4.36 2.91
N ARG A 122 -19.26 -4.78 4.03
CA ARG A 122 -18.55 -4.91 5.33
C ARG A 122 -17.39 -5.89 5.27
N VAL A 123 -17.54 -6.98 4.52
CA VAL A 123 -16.47 -7.98 4.34
C VAL A 123 -15.35 -7.41 3.48
N ILE A 124 -15.68 -6.74 2.38
CA ILE A 124 -14.71 -6.09 1.51
C ILE A 124 -13.93 -5.00 2.28
N GLU A 125 -14.59 -4.21 3.12
CA GLU A 125 -13.95 -3.22 4.00
C GLU A 125 -12.96 -3.87 4.97
N GLY A 126 -13.36 -4.99 5.60
CA GLY A 126 -12.51 -5.74 6.51
C GLY A 126 -11.24 -6.26 5.82
N VAL A 127 -11.39 -6.83 4.62
CA VAL A 127 -10.22 -7.31 3.87
C VAL A 127 -9.34 -6.15 3.39
N ALA A 128 -9.93 -5.04 2.94
CA ALA A 128 -9.16 -3.85 2.55
C ALA A 128 -8.31 -3.32 3.72
N LYS A 129 -8.89 -3.18 4.91
CA LYS A 129 -8.17 -2.75 6.12
C LYS A 129 -7.07 -3.73 6.49
N PHE A 130 -7.36 -5.03 6.45
CA PHE A 130 -6.35 -6.07 6.69
C PHE A 130 -5.16 -5.96 5.72
N LEU A 131 -5.42 -5.80 4.42
CA LEU A 131 -4.35 -5.66 3.42
C LEU A 131 -3.51 -4.40 3.65
N VAL A 132 -4.14 -3.28 4.01
CA VAL A 132 -3.44 -2.03 4.37
C VAL A 132 -2.56 -2.22 5.61
N GLU A 133 -3.06 -2.89 6.65
CA GLU A 133 -2.27 -3.20 7.84
C GLU A 133 -1.06 -4.10 7.53
N GLN A 134 -1.24 -5.14 6.71
CA GLN A 134 -0.13 -6.01 6.30
C GLN A 134 0.93 -5.25 5.51
N PHE A 135 0.49 -4.35 4.62
CA PHE A 135 1.40 -3.49 3.85
C PHE A 135 2.27 -2.63 4.77
N PHE A 136 1.65 -1.87 5.68
CA PHE A 136 2.41 -0.97 6.56
C PHE A 136 3.29 -1.72 7.57
N LYS A 137 2.86 -2.88 8.09
CA LYS A 137 3.72 -3.75 8.91
C LYS A 137 4.97 -4.22 8.15
N CYS A 138 4.82 -4.56 6.87
CA CYS A 138 5.97 -4.92 6.04
C CYS A 138 6.88 -3.72 5.78
N VAL A 139 6.33 -2.53 5.50
CA VAL A 139 7.10 -1.30 5.27
C VAL A 139 7.97 -0.98 6.49
N GLU A 140 7.38 -0.96 7.69
CA GLU A 140 8.11 -0.75 8.94
C GLU A 140 9.24 -1.76 9.10
N SER A 141 8.95 -3.05 8.88
CA SER A 141 9.95 -4.12 8.96
C SER A 141 11.09 -3.93 7.94
N ALA A 142 10.78 -3.49 6.72
CA ALA A 142 11.77 -3.26 5.66
C ALA A 142 12.70 -2.09 6.00
N ILE A 143 12.18 -1.02 6.60
CA ILE A 143 12.96 0.13 7.07
C ILE A 143 13.92 -0.31 8.18
N LEU A 144 13.39 -0.98 9.21
CA LEU A 144 14.19 -1.43 10.36
C LEU A 144 15.31 -2.42 9.96
N GLN A 145 15.04 -3.31 8.99
CA GLN A 145 16.04 -4.24 8.48
C GLN A 145 17.17 -3.55 7.71
N SER A 146 16.85 -2.50 6.95
CA SER A 146 17.87 -1.76 6.18
C SER A 146 18.86 -1.08 7.14
N GLN A 147 18.36 -0.46 8.21
CA GLN A 147 19.18 0.17 9.24
C GLN A 147 20.08 -0.81 10.00
N ALA A 148 19.60 -2.03 10.26
CA ALA A 148 20.38 -3.06 10.94
C ALA A 148 21.57 -3.54 10.08
N GLY A 149 21.37 -3.70 8.77
CA GLY A 149 22.43 -4.08 7.83
C GLY A 149 23.50 -2.99 7.65
N GLU A 150 23.13 -1.72 7.77
CA GLU A 150 24.08 -0.60 7.66
C GLU A 150 24.96 -0.44 8.91
N ARG A 151 24.44 -0.78 10.10
CA ARG A 151 25.24 -0.73 11.35
C ARG A 151 26.30 -1.82 11.41
N ASP A 152 25.96 -3.05 11.01
CA ASP A 152 26.88 -4.20 11.04
C ASP A 152 28.06 -4.06 10.04
N GLY A 153 27.85 -3.34 8.94
CA GLY A 153 28.89 -3.06 7.94
C GLY A 153 29.90 -1.97 8.33
N SER A 154 29.61 -1.16 9.35
CA SER A 154 30.45 -0.04 9.79
C SER A 154 31.50 -0.42 10.86
N GLU A 155 31.40 -1.60 11.47
CA GLU A 155 32.34 -2.11 12.49
C GLU A 155 33.48 -3.00 11.92
N GLN A 156 33.57 -3.16 10.60
CA GLN A 156 34.58 -4.01 9.93
C GLN A 156 35.55 -3.24 9.01
N SER A 157 35.58 -1.91 9.03
CA SER A 157 36.54 -1.09 8.26
C SER A 157 37.59 -0.42 9.14
#